data_AF-A0A3M1JS95-F1
#
_entry.id   AF-A0A3M1JS95-F1
#
_cell.length_a   1.000
_cell.length_b   1.000
_cell.length_c   1.000
_cell.angle_alpha   90.00
_cell.angle_beta   90.00
_cell.angle_gamma   90.00
#
_symmetry.space_group_name_H-M   'P 1'
#
loop_
_entity.id
_entity.type
_entity.pdbx_description
1 polymer ?
#
loop_
_entity_poly.entity_id
_entity_poly.type
_entity_poly.pdbx_seq_one_letter_code
_entity_poly.pdbx_strand_id
1 'polypeptide(L)'
;MTAEQTPSTGDQFGDRERVARITGVRRATYVEFDFTVGDEQLTVELIMPYPAFREFCEHNRIRLLPSSSEVERQMQQLKWRFGDRKELGG
;
A
#
# COMPACT_ATOMS: atom_id res chain seq x y z
N MET A 1 -39.38 -24.00 -5.24
CA MET A 1 -38.14 -24.20 -4.45
C MET A 1 -37.05 -23.39 -5.13
N THR A 2 -36.86 -22.14 -4.73
CA THR A 2 -35.87 -21.22 -5.29
C THR A 2 -34.62 -21.29 -4.43
N ALA A 3 -33.49 -21.71 -5.02
CA ALA A 3 -32.22 -21.75 -4.33
C ALA A 3 -31.76 -20.32 -4.01
N GLU A 4 -31.53 -20.04 -2.74
CA GLU A 4 -30.89 -18.83 -2.24
C GLU A 4 -29.41 -18.90 -2.67
N GLN A 5 -29.03 -18.09 -3.66
CA GLN A 5 -27.63 -17.96 -4.05
C GLN A 5 -26.96 -17.04 -3.03
N THR A 6 -26.23 -17.63 -2.09
CA THR A 6 -25.30 -16.90 -1.23
C THR A 6 -24.14 -16.37 -2.11
N PRO A 7 -23.90 -15.06 -2.22
CA PRO A 7 -22.69 -14.58 -2.86
C PRO A 7 -21.51 -14.95 -1.97
N SER A 8 -20.77 -15.98 -2.37
CA SER A 8 -19.45 -16.30 -1.82
C SER A 8 -18.58 -15.05 -1.87
N THR A 9 -18.28 -14.47 -0.71
CA THR A 9 -17.52 -13.22 -0.50
C THR A 9 -16.04 -13.31 -0.93
N GLY A 10 -15.61 -14.39 -1.57
CA GLY A 10 -14.27 -14.54 -2.11
C GLY A 10 -14.22 -14.05 -3.56
N ASP A 11 -13.42 -13.03 -3.82
CA ASP A 11 -12.79 -12.75 -5.13
C ASP A 11 -13.49 -11.80 -6.14
N GLN A 12 -14.35 -10.87 -5.73
CA GLN A 12 -14.91 -9.89 -6.70
C GLN A 12 -13.87 -8.93 -7.33
N PHE A 13 -12.64 -8.91 -6.83
CA PHE A 13 -11.54 -8.04 -7.31
C PHE A 13 -10.28 -8.83 -7.71
N GLY A 14 -10.40 -10.14 -7.93
CA GLY A 14 -9.29 -11.10 -7.82
C GLY A 14 -8.03 -10.79 -8.61
N ASP A 15 -8.19 -10.23 -9.80
CA ASP A 15 -7.08 -9.96 -10.72
C ASP A 15 -6.85 -8.47 -11.00
N ARG A 16 -7.56 -7.58 -10.29
CA ARG A 16 -7.35 -6.13 -10.49
C ARG A 16 -6.00 -5.74 -9.92
N GLU A 17 -5.20 -5.09 -10.76
CA GLU A 17 -3.93 -4.52 -10.36
C GLU A 17 -4.14 -3.50 -9.24
N ARG A 18 -3.28 -3.55 -8.23
CA ARG A 18 -3.34 -2.69 -7.07
C ARG A 18 -2.01 -1.95 -6.96
N VAL A 19 -2.03 -0.66 -7.26
CA VAL A 19 -0.83 0.16 -7.25
C VAL A 19 -0.91 1.21 -6.16
N ALA A 20 0.24 1.59 -5.61
CA ALA A 20 0.33 2.75 -4.75
C ALA A 20 1.46 3.67 -5.19
N ARG A 21 1.20 4.98 -5.18
CA ARG A 21 2.21 6.02 -5.41
C ARG A 21 2.37 6.83 -4.15
N ILE A 22 3.58 6.89 -3.60
CA ILE A 22 3.83 7.65 -2.39
C ILE A 22 3.92 9.13 -2.77
N THR A 23 3.13 9.96 -2.10
CA THR A 23 3.04 11.40 -2.37
C THR A 23 3.80 12.22 -1.33
N GLY A 24 4.03 11.67 -0.13
CA GLY A 24 4.73 12.38 0.94
C GLY A 24 4.99 11.57 2.20
N VAL A 25 5.77 12.17 3.10
CA VAL A 25 5.95 11.69 4.48
C VAL A 25 5.66 12.81 5.45
N ARG A 26 4.74 12.58 6.40
CA ARG A 26 4.41 13.55 7.46
C ARG A 26 5.00 13.17 8.80
N ARG A 27 5.52 14.19 9.49
CA ARG A 27 6.05 14.09 10.86
C ARG A 27 7.09 12.97 11.03
N ALA A 28 7.79 12.61 9.94
CA ALA A 28 8.72 11.49 9.88
C ALA A 28 8.14 10.17 10.44
N THR A 29 6.83 9.94 10.30
CA THR A 29 6.14 8.75 10.85
C THR A 29 5.00 8.26 9.96
N TYR A 30 4.30 9.17 9.29
CA TYR A 30 3.15 8.86 8.44
C TYR A 30 3.53 8.90 6.97
N VAL A 31 3.00 7.97 6.20
CA VAL A 31 3.15 7.87 4.75
C VAL A 31 1.86 8.37 4.11
N GLU A 32 1.98 9.30 3.18
CA GLU A 32 0.90 9.74 2.29
C GLU A 32 1.06 9.04 0.95
N PHE A 33 -0.02 8.47 0.42
CA PHE A 33 0.01 7.75 -0.84
C PHE A 33 -1.36 7.70 -1.50
N ASP A 34 -1.34 7.64 -2.82
CA ASP A 34 -2.50 7.34 -3.64
C ASP A 34 -2.56 5.82 -3.83
N PHE A 35 -3.73 5.22 -3.65
CA PHE A 35 -3.98 3.81 -3.89
C PHE A 35 -5.01 3.64 -5.01
N THR A 36 -4.64 2.90 -6.06
CA THR A 36 -5.48 2.69 -7.25
C THR A 36 -5.75 1.21 -7.46
N VAL A 37 -7.01 0.87 -7.79
CA VAL A 37 -7.45 -0.51 -8.07
C VAL A 37 -7.96 -0.66 -9.51
N GLY A 38 -7.22 -1.36 -10.35
CA GLY A 38 -7.56 -1.56 -11.75
C GLY A 38 -7.26 -0.31 -12.56
N ASP A 39 -8.29 0.47 -12.88
CA ASP A 39 -8.16 1.71 -13.65
C ASP A 39 -7.95 2.94 -12.74
N GLU A 40 -7.45 4.02 -13.33
CA GLU A 40 -7.12 5.27 -12.62
C GLU A 40 -8.35 5.98 -12.00
N GLN A 41 -9.58 5.61 -12.39
CA GLN A 41 -10.80 6.22 -11.85
C GLN A 41 -11.11 5.74 -10.42
N LEU A 42 -10.53 4.61 -10.01
CA LEU A 42 -10.67 4.03 -8.67
C LEU A 42 -9.42 4.32 -7.82
N THR A 43 -9.12 5.60 -7.64
CA THR A 43 -8.00 6.08 -6.81
C THR A 43 -8.49 6.70 -5.50
N VAL A 44 -7.87 6.32 -4.38
CA VAL A 44 -8.11 6.90 -3.06
C VAL A 44 -6.83 7.44 -2.45
N GLU A 45 -6.90 8.64 -1.88
CA GLU A 45 -5.78 9.25 -1.14
C GLU A 45 -5.81 8.77 0.32
N LEU A 46 -4.69 8.25 0.79
CA LEU A 46 -4.57 7.67 2.13
C LEU A 46 -3.35 8.23 2.86
N ILE A 47 -3.47 8.30 4.19
CA ILE A 47 -2.37 8.60 5.09
C ILE A 47 -2.39 7.63 6.28
N MET A 48 -1.27 6.98 6.56
CA MET A 48 -1.17 6.07 7.70
C MET A 48 0.26 5.94 8.23
N PRO A 49 0.46 5.49 9.48
CA PRO A 49 1.79 5.22 10.02
C PRO A 49 2.57 4.24 9.15
N TYR A 50 3.90 4.41 9.06
CA TYR A 50 4.76 3.56 8.24
C TYR A 50 4.58 2.04 8.47
N PRO A 51 4.49 1.52 9.71
CA PRO A 51 4.25 0.09 9.92
C PRO A 51 2.92 -0.38 9.31
N ALA A 52 1.86 0.38 9.50
CA ALA A 52 0.53 0.07 8.97
C ALA A 52 0.49 0.17 7.44
N PHE A 53 1.26 1.11 6.85
CA PHE A 53 1.43 1.19 5.40
C PHE A 53 2.08 -0.07 4.83
N ARG A 54 3.08 -0.64 5.51
CA ARG A 54 3.68 -1.91 5.05
C ARG A 54 2.71 -3.07 5.10
N GLU A 55 2.00 -3.24 6.21
CA GLU A 55 0.97 -4.27 6.35
C GLU A 55 -0.13 -4.10 5.28
N PHE A 56 -0.52 -2.86 5.00
CA PHE A 56 -1.44 -2.54 3.92
C PHE A 56 -0.89 -2.97 2.56
N CYS A 57 0.40 -2.70 2.27
CA CYS A 57 1.04 -3.12 1.03
C CYS A 57 1.07 -4.64 0.86
N GLU A 58 1.39 -5.37 1.94
CA GLU A 58 1.44 -6.84 1.94
C GLU A 58 0.05 -7.46 1.76
N HIS A 59 -0.95 -7.02 2.53
CA HIS A 59 -2.32 -7.53 2.43
C HIS A 59 -2.96 -7.27 1.06
N ASN A 60 -2.71 -6.09 0.48
CA ASN A 60 -3.30 -5.71 -0.80
C ASN A 60 -2.46 -6.13 -2.02
N ARG A 61 -1.29 -6.77 -1.82
CA ARG A 61 -0.35 -7.13 -2.89
C ARG A 61 -0.01 -5.93 -3.78
N ILE A 62 0.33 -4.80 -3.14
CA ILE A 62 0.57 -3.52 -3.80
C ILE A 62 1.84 -3.55 -4.66
N ARG A 63 1.75 -3.04 -5.90
CA ARG A 63 2.91 -2.61 -6.68
C ARG A 63 3.16 -1.11 -6.47
N LEU A 64 4.32 -0.78 -5.92
CA LEU A 64 4.72 0.62 -5.72
C LEU A 64 5.11 1.26 -7.05
N LEU A 65 4.58 2.45 -7.31
CA LEU A 65 4.97 3.30 -8.43
C LEU A 65 6.12 4.23 -8.02
N PRO A 66 6.95 4.64 -9.00
CA PRO A 66 7.98 5.65 -8.76
C PRO A 66 7.40 6.92 -8.14
N SER A 67 8.16 7.50 -7.21
CA SER A 67 7.81 8.74 -6.52
C SER A 67 8.89 9.78 -6.79
N SER A 68 8.71 11.01 -6.30
CA SER A 68 9.78 12.01 -6.43
C SER A 68 11.02 11.59 -5.60
N SER A 69 12.21 12.01 -6.03
CA SER A 69 13.47 11.69 -5.33
C SER A 69 13.50 12.20 -3.89
N GLU A 70 12.78 13.29 -3.60
CA GLU A 70 12.61 13.78 -2.22
C GLU A 70 11.79 12.82 -1.37
N VAL A 71 10.67 12.33 -1.89
CA VAL A 71 9.80 11.36 -1.21
C VAL A 71 10.52 10.03 -0.99
N GLU A 72 11.28 9.56 -1.98
CA GLU A 72 12.09 8.34 -1.84
C GLU A 72 13.10 8.46 -0.69
N ARG A 73 13.76 9.61 -0.56
CA ARG A 73 14.70 9.90 0.53
C ARG A 73 14.00 9.92 1.88
N GLN A 74 12.80 10.49 1.97
CA GLN A 74 11.99 10.48 3.20
C GLN A 74 11.55 9.06 3.56
N MET A 75 11.17 8.25 2.58
CA MET A 75 10.78 6.86 2.76
C MET A 75 11.95 5.99 3.21
N GLN A 76 13.16 6.22 2.69
CA GLN A 76 14.38 5.57 3.19
C GLN A 76 14.59 5.88 4.67
N GLN A 77 14.46 7.14 5.10
CA GLN A 77 14.59 7.52 6.51
C GLN A 77 13.58 6.79 7.41
N LEU A 78 12.33 6.63 6.94
CA LEU A 78 11.32 5.82 7.65
C LEU A 78 11.74 4.36 7.79
N LYS A 79 12.23 3.72 6.71
CA LYS A 79 12.73 2.34 6.73
C LYS A 79 13.79 2.12 7.80
N TRP A 80 14.79 3.02 7.88
CA TRP A 80 15.83 2.98 8.91
C TRP A 80 15.26 3.15 10.32
N ARG A 81 14.34 4.11 10.50
CA ARG A 81 13.75 4.43 11.79
C ARG A 81 12.90 3.30 12.37
N PHE A 82 12.09 2.66 11.54
CA PHE A 82 11.18 1.59 11.96
C PHE A 82 11.83 0.19 11.87
N GLY A 83 13.14 0.14 11.61
CA GLY A 83 13.91 -1.08 11.74
C GLY A 83 13.46 -2.16 10.76
N ASP A 84 13.36 -1.83 9.47
CA ASP A 84 13.21 -2.82 8.40
C ASP A 84 14.50 -3.64 8.25
N ARG A 85 14.82 -4.42 9.28
CA ARG A 85 15.99 -5.29 9.40
C ARG A 85 15.63 -6.66 8.83
N LYS A 86 15.35 -6.71 7.54
CA LYS A 86 15.96 -7.76 6.71
C LYS A 86 17.16 -7.00 6.15
N GLU A 87 18.40 -7.09 6.65
CA GLU A 87 19.38 -8.14 6.37
C GLU A 87 20.61 -7.99 7.30
N LEU A 88 20.57 -8.52 8.52
CA LEU A 88 21.77 -8.76 9.34
C LEU A 88 21.58 -10.10 10.07
N GLY A 89 21.84 -11.17 9.34
CA GLY A 89 21.68 -12.55 9.81
C GLY A 89 21.95 -13.54 8.67
N GLY A 90 23.23 -13.71 8.35
CA GLY A 90 23.77 -14.70 7.43
C GLY A 90 25.28 -14.76 7.60
#